data_AF-A0A4Q6DXF6-F1
#
_entry.id   AF-A0A4Q6DXF6-F1
#
_cell.length_a   1.000
_cell.length_b   1.000
_cell.length_c   1.000
_cell.angle_alpha   90.00
_cell.angle_beta   90.00
_cell.angle_gamma   90.00
#
_symmetry.space_group_name_H-M   'P 1'
#
loop_
_entity.id
_entity.type
_entity.pdbx_description
1 polymer ?
#
loop_
_entity_poly.entity_id
_entity_poly.type
_entity_poly.pdbx_seq_one_letter_code
_entity_poly.pdbx_strand_id
1 'polypeptide(L)' 'MKKSTAQIDKSNAVISIRGVEKSFGDYDVLRGVDLDVYQGENLVVLGRSGTGKSVLIKL' A
#
# COMPACT_ATOMS: atom_id res chain seq x y z
N MET A 1 5.80 18.34 -24.49
CA MET A 1 6.12 17.10 -23.74
C MET A 1 4.87 16.22 -23.69
N LYS A 2 4.83 15.12 -24.45
CA LYS A 2 3.73 14.14 -24.36
C LYS A 2 3.95 13.32 -23.09
N LYS A 3 3.12 13.51 -22.06
CA LYS A 3 3.07 12.57 -20.93
C LYS A 3 2.52 11.26 -21.49
N SER A 4 3.38 10.27 -21.68
CA SER A 4 2.94 8.89 -21.88
C SER A 4 2.04 8.54 -20.71
N THR A 5 0.76 8.31 -20.94
CA THR A 5 -0.12 7.68 -19.97
C THR A 5 0.44 6.27 -19.77
N ALA A 6 1.23 6.07 -18.71
CA ALA A 6 1.71 4.76 -18.35
C ALA A 6 0.49 3.83 -18.21
N GLN A 7 0.36 2.86 -19.10
CA GLN A 7 -0.68 1.84 -18.95
C GLN A 7 -0.30 0.99 -17.73
N ILE A 8 -1.23 0.89 -16.78
CA ILE A 8 -1.11 0.01 -15.63
C ILE A 8 -1.65 -1.35 -16.06
N ASP A 9 -0.83 -2.39 -15.95
CA ASP A 9 -1.27 -3.76 -16.23
C ASP A 9 -1.99 -4.33 -14.99
N LYS A 10 -3.32 -4.22 -14.98
CA LYS A 10 -4.17 -4.71 -13.89
C LYS A 10 -4.29 -6.24 -13.81
N SER A 11 -3.65 -6.99 -14.71
CA SER A 11 -3.58 -8.47 -14.62
C SER A 11 -2.35 -8.96 -13.85
N ASN A 12 -1.37 -8.08 -13.63
CA ASN A 12 -0.09 -8.42 -13.02
C ASN A 12 0.13 -7.60 -11.73
N ALA A 13 -0.33 -8.15 -10.60
CA ALA A 13 -0.02 -7.61 -9.28
C ALA A 13 1.44 -7.96 -8.90
N VAL A 14 2.29 -6.95 -8.83
CA VAL A 14 3.73 -7.10 -8.52
C VAL A 14 4.02 -7.04 -7.03
N ILE A 15 3.12 -6.43 -6.25
CA ILE A 15 3.12 -6.48 -4.79
C ILE A 15 1.68 -6.83 -4.39
N SER A 16 1.51 -7.85 -3.54
CA SER A 16 0.22 -8.22 -3.00
C SER A 16 0.38 -8.56 -1.53
N ILE A 17 -0.39 -7.87 -0.69
CA ILE A 17 -0.50 -8.15 0.75
C ILE A 17 -1.95 -8.38 1.10
N ARG A 18 -2.19 -9.28 2.06
CA ARG A 18 -3.52 -9.66 2.53
C ARG A 18 -3.56 -9.75 4.05
N GLY A 19 -4.60 -9.21 4.66
CA GLY A 19 -4.87 -9.28 6.09
C GLY A 19 -3.73 -8.75 6.95
N VAL A 20 -3.01 -7.72 6.49
CA VAL A 20 -1.83 -7.23 7.23
C VAL A 20 -2.27 -6.52 8.49
N GLU A 21 -1.86 -7.09 9.62
CA GLU A 21 -2.09 -6.58 10.96
C GLU A 21 -0.78 -6.24 11.65
N LYS A 22 -0.80 -5.17 12.44
CA LYS A 22 0.34 -4.78 13.25
C LYS A 22 -0.11 -3.98 14.45
N SER A 23 0.32 -4.42 15.62
CA SER A 23 0.09 -3.74 16.88
C SER A 23 1.41 -3.48 17.62
N PHE A 24 1.43 -2.43 18.42
CA PHE A 24 2.50 -2.14 19.37
C PHE A 24 1.89 -2.03 20.77
N GLY A 25 2.08 -3.06 21.59
CA GLY A 25 1.32 -3.22 22.83
C GLY A 25 -0.18 -3.30 22.53
N ASP A 26 -0.97 -2.53 23.27
CA ASP A 26 -2.44 -2.49 23.13
C ASP A 26 -2.92 -1.59 21.97
N TYR A 27 -2.01 -1.04 21.18
CA TYR A 27 -2.36 -0.14 20.08
C TYR A 27 -2.27 -0.84 18.72
N ASP A 28 -3.45 -1.13 18.15
CA ASP A 28 -3.60 -1.69 16.81
C ASP A 28 -3.39 -0.64 15.72
N VAL A 29 -2.25 -0.70 15.04
CA VAL A 29 -1.81 0.25 14.01
C VAL A 29 -2.32 -0.11 12.62
N LEU A 30 -2.25 -1.38 12.25
CA LEU A 30 -2.82 -1.93 11.02
C LEU A 30 -3.83 -3.01 11.42
N ARG A 31 -5.02 -2.99 10.81
CA ARG A 31 -6.18 -3.79 11.20
C ARG A 31 -6.71 -4.60 10.00
N GLY A 32 -5.88 -5.48 9.46
CA GLY A 32 -6.25 -6.33 8.33
C GLY A 32 -6.25 -5.57 7.01
N VAL A 33 -5.07 -5.06 6.61
CA VAL A 33 -4.92 -4.29 5.36
C VAL A 33 -4.66 -5.23 4.18
N ASP A 34 -5.48 -5.10 3.15
CA ASP A 34 -5.28 -5.69 1.83
C ASP A 34 -4.80 -4.61 0.85
N LEU A 35 -3.78 -4.94 0.05
CA LEU A 35 -3.28 -4.04 -0.99
C LEU A 35 -2.68 -4.84 -2.14
N ASP A 36 -2.99 -4.41 -3.36
CA ASP A 36 -2.29 -4.81 -4.58
C ASP A 36 -1.64 -3.58 -5.22
N VAL A 37 -0.40 -3.74 -5.66
CA VAL A 37 0.28 -2.79 -6.55
C VAL A 37 0.53 -3.50 -7.86
N TYR A 38 0.06 -2.91 -8.95
CA TYR A 38 0.13 -3.50 -10.28
C TYR A 38 1.35 -3.01 -11.06
N GLN A 39 1.79 -3.80 -12.04
CA GLN A 39 2.93 -3.43 -12.89
C GLN A 39 2.70 -2.05 -13.54
N GLY A 40 3.65 -1.14 -13.34
CA GLY A 40 3.61 0.23 -13.86
C GLY A 40 2.79 1.23 -13.00
N GLU A 41 2.23 0.79 -11.87
CA GLU A 41 1.48 1.65 -10.96
C GLU A 41 2.38 2.41 -9.99
N ASN A 42 2.09 3.70 -9.81
CA ASN A 42 2.66 4.50 -8.72
C ASN A 42 1.57 4.67 -7.66
N LEU A 43 1.79 4.09 -6.48
CA LEU A 43 0.86 4.14 -5.36
C LEU A 43 1.33 5.13 -4.28
N VAL A 44 0.40 5.92 -3.75
CA VAL A 44 0.65 6.86 -2.64
C VAL A 44 -0.23 6.48 -1.45
N VAL A 45 0.39 6.30 -0.28
CA VAL A 45 -0.31 6.05 0.98
C VAL A 45 -0.50 7.37 1.74
N LEU A 46 -1.75 7.80 1.93
CA LEU A 46 -2.12 9.04 2.61
C LEU A 46 -2.88 8.78 3.91
N GLY A 47 -2.86 9.75 4.83
CA GLY A 47 -3.51 9.64 6.14
C GLY A 47 -2.86 10.51 7.22
N ARG A 48 -3.61 10.78 8.30
CA ARG A 48 -3.17 11.59 9.44
C ARG A 48 -1.87 11.04 10.07
N SER A 49 -1.15 11.86 10.84
CA SER A 49 0.01 11.35 11.58
C SER A 49 -0.41 10.23 12.53
N GLY A 50 0.44 9.20 12.69
CA GLY A 50 0.17 8.06 13.57
C GLY A 50 -0.75 6.95 13.04
N THR A 51 -1.29 7.07 11.81
CA THR A 51 -2.24 6.08 11.25
C THR A 51 -1.58 4.86 10.58
N GLY A 52 -0.30 4.59 10.85
CA GLY A 52 0.35 3.37 10.34
C GLY A 52 0.94 3.43 8.92
N LYS A 53 0.92 4.57 8.23
CA LYS A 53 1.48 4.71 6.86
C LYS A 53 2.92 4.20 6.73
N SER A 54 3.83 4.69 7.58
CA SER A 54 5.23 4.26 7.59
C SER A 54 5.42 2.84 8.10
N VAL A 55 4.45 2.32 8.86
CA VAL A 55 4.45 0.92 9.30
C VAL A 55 4.11 0.03 8.11
N LEU A 56 3.05 0.35 7.36
CA LEU A 56 2.65 -0.37 6.14
C LEU A 56 3.80 -0.46 5.10
N ILE A 57 4.56 0.61 4.91
CA ILE A 57 5.67 0.66 3.92
C ILE A 57 6.90 -0.14 4.37
N LYS A 58 7.09 -0.36 5.66
CA LYS A 58 8.29 -1.02 6.22
C LYS A 58 8.16 -2.53 6.40
N LEU A 59 6.93 -3.05 6.33
CA LEU A 59 6.66 -4.48 6.40
C LEU A 59 7.14 -5.16 5.12
#